data_AF-A0A260UP21-F1
#
_entry.id   AF-A0A260UP21-F1
#
_cell.length_a   1.000
_cell.length_b   1.000
_cell.length_c   1.000
_cell.angle_alpha   90.00
_cell.angle_beta   90.00
_cell.angle_gamma   90.00
#
_symmetry.space_group_name_H-M   'P 1'
#
loop_
_entity.id
_entity.type
_entity.pdbx_description
1 polymer ?
#
loop_
_entity_poly.entity_id
_entity_poly.type
_entity_poly.pdbx_seq_one_letter_code
_entity_poly.pdbx_strand_id
1 'polypeptide(L)'
;MDRHRSDIGSVPPIPADLEDQLRGSFVPQKAFPYSAVRWSTWLNDLDVIDEVLGTLPAALDRSIAAARIDELLDGEKTAAAFVVAMIWGHGSSGYGPFRTARILTGAADPAGEPLSPDVLEKLTRSVDIAQNSGAVSGYRYLNNDGRITGLGPAFFTKWLYFVTARGNPTSPHAAPVLDALVIEWMRRHVNVRIRAGRTADYAAYLDHLTAWGTATGHTPVDVEERIFRLIRNDGTPHDSTTENNERKPR
;
A
#
# COMPACT_ATOMS: atom_id res chain seq x y z
N MET A 1 -14.83 -33.46 -19.16
CA MET A 1 -14.94 -32.01 -19.45
C MET A 1 -14.42 -31.27 -18.23
N ASP A 2 -13.11 -31.04 -18.22
CA ASP A 2 -12.37 -30.42 -17.11
C ASP A 2 -12.27 -28.93 -17.40
N ARG A 3 -12.94 -28.08 -16.61
CA ARG A 3 -12.94 -26.62 -16.81
C ARG A 3 -11.97 -25.95 -15.85
N HIS A 4 -10.96 -25.30 -16.44
CA HIS A 4 -10.17 -24.18 -15.90
C HIS A 4 -9.42 -24.40 -14.58
N ARG A 5 -8.30 -25.11 -14.71
CA ARG A 5 -7.08 -24.76 -13.97
C ARG A 5 -6.56 -23.44 -14.57
N SER A 6 -6.69 -22.33 -13.84
CA SER A 6 -6.17 -21.03 -14.28
C SER A 6 -4.63 -21.07 -14.31
N ASP A 7 -4.04 -20.65 -15.43
CA ASP A 7 -2.60 -20.49 -15.63
C ASP A 7 -2.02 -19.55 -14.57
N ILE A 8 -1.33 -20.13 -13.59
CA ILE A 8 -0.42 -19.41 -12.68
C ILE A 8 1.03 -19.55 -13.20
N GLY A 9 1.24 -20.23 -14.33
CA GLY A 9 2.56 -20.70 -14.79
C GLY A 9 3.30 -19.81 -15.79
N SER A 10 2.63 -18.94 -16.54
CA SER A 10 3.28 -18.05 -17.51
C SER A 10 3.03 -16.59 -17.20
N VAL A 11 4.07 -15.77 -17.22
CA VAL A 11 3.93 -14.30 -17.15
C VAL A 11 3.18 -13.82 -18.41
N PRO A 12 2.01 -13.17 -18.26
CA PRO A 12 1.29 -12.61 -19.41
C PRO A 12 2.05 -11.43 -20.01
N PRO A 13 1.81 -11.08 -21.29
CA PRO A 13 2.42 -9.89 -21.89
C PRO A 13 2.01 -8.62 -21.12
N ILE A 14 2.84 -7.58 -21.17
CA ILE A 14 2.52 -6.27 -20.61
C ILE A 14 1.32 -5.69 -21.37
N PRO A 15 0.23 -5.29 -20.71
CA PRO A 15 -0.86 -4.57 -21.35
C PRO A 15 -0.38 -3.28 -22.02
N ALA A 16 -0.93 -2.95 -23.19
CA ALA A 16 -0.48 -1.79 -23.98
C ALA A 16 -0.60 -0.45 -23.21
N ASP A 17 -1.66 -0.27 -22.42
CA ASP A 17 -1.87 0.90 -21.58
C ASP A 17 -0.81 1.01 -20.47
N LEU A 18 -0.42 -0.12 -19.86
CA LEU A 18 0.67 -0.18 -18.90
C LEU A 18 2.03 0.06 -19.58
N GLU A 19 2.25 -0.50 -20.76
CA GLU A 19 3.49 -0.28 -21.52
C GLU A 19 3.68 1.19 -21.89
N ASP A 20 2.62 1.88 -22.31
CA ASP A 20 2.66 3.32 -22.59
C ASP A 20 2.97 4.14 -21.32
N GLN A 21 2.39 3.78 -20.16
CA GLN A 21 2.73 4.41 -18.88
C GLN A 21 4.18 4.17 -18.44
N LEU A 22 4.74 2.99 -18.74
CA LEU A 22 6.13 2.63 -18.42
C LEU A 22 7.12 3.36 -19.33
N ARG A 23 6.78 3.62 -20.60
CA ARG A 23 7.60 4.43 -21.51
C ARG A 23 7.54 5.94 -21.20
N GLY A 24 6.44 6.40 -20.62
CA GLY A 24 6.22 7.79 -20.24
C GLY A 24 7.06 8.24 -19.06
N SER A 25 7.11 9.56 -18.82
CA SER A 25 7.84 10.12 -17.68
C SER A 25 7.25 9.70 -16.34
N PHE A 26 8.10 9.46 -15.35
CA PHE A 26 7.67 9.17 -13.99
C PHE A 26 7.22 10.43 -13.27
N VAL A 27 5.91 10.62 -13.19
CA VAL A 27 5.32 11.52 -12.20
C VAL A 27 5.13 10.70 -10.91
N PRO A 28 5.62 11.15 -9.74
CA PRO A 28 5.33 10.51 -8.46
C PRO A 28 3.88 10.72 -8.01
N GLN A 29 3.34 9.86 -7.15
CA GLN A 29 2.08 10.12 -6.44
C GLN A 29 2.09 11.52 -5.80
N LYS A 30 1.05 12.32 -6.07
CA LYS A 30 0.89 13.64 -5.42
C LYS A 30 0.57 13.47 -3.94
N ALA A 31 1.15 14.34 -3.11
CA ALA A 31 0.81 14.42 -1.70
C ALA A 31 -0.68 14.74 -1.51
N PHE A 32 -1.29 14.12 -0.50
CA PHE A 32 -2.69 14.36 -0.14
C PHE A 32 -2.80 14.81 1.33
N PRO A 33 -3.77 15.68 1.64
CA PRO A 33 -3.96 16.17 3.00
C PRO A 33 -4.54 15.09 3.92
N TYR A 34 -4.24 15.20 5.21
CA TYR A 34 -4.85 14.42 6.29
C TYR A 34 -5.08 15.33 7.49
N SER A 35 -5.87 14.88 8.47
CA SER A 35 -6.17 15.67 9.68
C SER A 35 -5.37 15.17 10.87
N ALA A 36 -4.21 15.77 11.14
CA ALA A 36 -3.38 15.45 12.30
C ALA A 36 -4.18 15.45 13.61
N VAL A 37 -5.06 16.45 13.80
CA VAL A 37 -5.96 16.54 14.97
C VAL A 37 -6.83 15.30 15.15
N ARG A 38 -7.44 14.78 14.06
CA ARG A 38 -8.27 13.57 14.14
C ARG A 38 -7.47 12.31 14.44
N TRP A 39 -6.24 12.24 13.95
CA TRP A 39 -5.33 11.12 14.24
C TRP A 39 -4.87 11.15 15.70
N SER A 40 -4.47 12.33 16.20
CA SER A 40 -4.11 12.55 17.61
C SER A 40 -5.26 12.20 18.56
N THR A 41 -6.50 12.61 18.25
CA THR A 41 -7.67 12.33 19.11
C THR A 41 -7.91 10.84 19.38
N TRP A 42 -7.62 9.97 18.41
CA TRP A 42 -7.85 8.52 18.55
C TRP A 42 -6.63 7.75 19.06
N LEU A 43 -5.47 8.39 19.11
CA LEU A 43 -4.19 7.74 19.40
C LEU A 43 -3.45 8.48 20.53
N ASN A 44 -4.13 9.34 21.28
CA ASN A 44 -3.57 10.20 22.33
C ASN A 44 -2.82 9.43 23.42
N ASP A 45 -3.17 8.16 23.65
CA ASP A 45 -2.50 7.29 24.61
C ASP A 45 -1.22 6.64 24.05
N LEU A 46 -0.89 6.89 22.78
CA LEU A 46 0.37 6.49 22.17
C LEU A 46 1.43 7.55 22.48
N ASP A 47 2.25 7.28 23.48
CA ASP A 47 3.45 8.06 23.78
C ASP A 47 4.23 8.29 22.48
N VAL A 48 4.52 9.55 22.17
CA VAL A 48 5.16 10.08 20.94
C VAL A 48 4.26 10.39 19.74
N ILE A 49 2.96 10.07 19.71
CA ILE A 49 2.17 10.31 18.48
C ILE A 49 2.04 11.79 18.16
N ASP A 50 1.85 12.64 19.17
CA ASP A 50 1.68 14.08 18.97
C ASP A 50 2.98 14.72 18.45
N GLU A 51 4.13 14.24 18.92
CA GLU A 51 5.45 14.65 18.41
C GLU A 51 5.61 14.24 16.94
N VAL A 52 5.24 13.00 16.60
CA VAL A 52 5.31 12.50 15.22
C VAL A 52 4.36 13.27 14.31
N LEU A 53 3.12 13.51 14.73
CA LEU A 53 2.14 14.27 13.96
C LEU A 53 2.53 15.75 13.83
N GLY A 54 3.15 16.34 14.85
CA GLY A 54 3.62 17.72 14.83
C GLY A 54 4.82 17.96 13.90
N THR A 55 5.57 16.89 13.56
CA THR A 55 6.72 16.96 12.65
C THR A 55 6.38 16.55 11.22
N LEU A 56 5.25 15.87 11.00
CA LEU A 56 4.79 15.54 9.67
C LEU A 56 4.25 16.78 8.93
N PRO A 57 4.47 16.88 7.60
CA PRO A 57 3.85 17.93 6.79
C PRO A 57 2.32 17.77 6.76
N ALA A 58 1.61 18.83 6.36
CA ALA A 58 0.14 18.83 6.26
C ALA A 58 -0.42 17.89 5.17
N ALA A 59 0.43 17.45 4.23
CA ALA A 59 0.11 16.49 3.19
C ALA A 59 1.23 15.44 3.09
N LEU A 60 0.83 14.19 2.87
CA LEU A 60 1.73 13.05 2.77
C LEU A 60 1.72 12.51 1.34
N ASP A 61 2.92 12.28 0.79
CA ASP A 61 3.12 11.41 -0.36
C ASP A 61 3.87 10.14 0.06
N ARG A 62 4.12 9.28 -0.92
CA ARG A 62 4.84 8.02 -0.76
C ARG A 62 6.29 8.21 -0.28
N SER A 63 6.99 9.24 -0.74
CA SER A 63 8.39 9.50 -0.39
C SER A 63 8.55 9.98 1.05
N ILE A 64 7.71 10.95 1.45
CA ILE A 64 7.66 11.48 2.82
C ILE A 64 7.31 10.36 3.81
N ALA A 65 6.29 9.55 3.49
CA ALA A 65 5.91 8.42 4.32
C ALA A 65 7.04 7.39 4.44
N ALA A 66 7.70 7.03 3.33
CA ALA A 66 8.80 6.07 3.35
C ALA A 66 9.97 6.53 4.23
N ALA A 67 10.42 7.77 4.08
CA ALA A 67 11.49 8.34 4.89
C ALA A 67 11.11 8.36 6.37
N ARG A 68 9.90 8.84 6.70
CA ARG A 68 9.47 8.96 8.09
C ARG A 68 9.30 7.60 8.77
N ILE A 69 8.79 6.60 8.06
CA ILE A 69 8.61 5.25 8.60
C ILE A 69 9.96 4.61 8.88
N ASP A 70 10.95 4.79 7.99
CA ASP A 70 12.31 4.27 8.18
C ASP A 70 12.97 4.87 9.43
N GLU A 71 12.92 6.19 9.59
CA GLU A 71 13.43 6.88 10.80
C GLU A 71 12.76 6.38 12.10
N LEU A 72 11.45 6.14 12.07
CA LEU A 72 10.71 5.66 13.23
C LEU A 72 11.06 4.21 13.56
N LEU A 73 11.29 3.37 12.55
CA LEU A 73 11.72 1.99 12.75
C LEU A 73 13.14 1.90 13.30
N ASP A 74 14.06 2.75 12.82
CA ASP A 74 15.42 2.87 13.36
C ASP A 74 15.42 3.33 14.84
N GLY A 75 14.42 4.13 15.23
CA GLY A 75 14.19 4.53 16.61
C GLY A 75 13.36 3.56 17.45
N GLU A 76 13.10 2.33 16.97
CA GLU A 76 12.26 1.31 17.62
C GLU A 76 10.81 1.76 17.90
N LYS A 77 10.31 2.74 17.16
CA LYS A 77 8.95 3.31 17.30
C LYS A 77 7.95 2.63 16.34
N THR A 78 7.87 1.30 16.36
CA THR A 78 7.02 0.49 15.44
C THR A 78 5.57 0.96 15.39
N ALA A 79 4.98 1.29 16.54
CA ALA A 79 3.59 1.71 16.61
C ALA A 79 3.35 3.04 15.87
N ALA A 80 4.24 4.02 16.06
CA ALA A 80 4.20 5.29 15.35
C ALA A 80 4.45 5.11 13.85
N ALA A 81 5.43 4.28 13.47
CA ALA A 81 5.70 3.94 12.07
C ALA A 81 4.46 3.34 11.38
N PHE A 82 3.78 2.42 12.08
CA PHE A 82 2.53 1.85 11.59
C PHE A 82 1.44 2.90 11.41
N VAL A 83 1.31 3.86 12.34
CA VAL A 83 0.36 4.97 12.19
C VAL A 83 0.65 5.79 10.93
N VAL A 84 1.91 6.15 10.65
CA VAL A 84 2.27 6.88 9.43
C VAL A 84 1.89 6.09 8.17
N ALA A 85 2.14 4.77 8.17
CA ALA A 85 1.73 3.90 7.07
C ALA A 85 0.20 3.88 6.88
N MET A 86 -0.56 3.92 7.97
CA MET A 86 -2.03 3.96 7.93
C MET A 86 -2.58 5.34 7.54
N ILE A 87 -1.93 6.44 7.93
CA ILE A 87 -2.27 7.79 7.44
C ILE A 87 -2.14 7.80 5.91
N TRP A 88 -1.03 7.29 5.39
CA TRP A 88 -0.83 7.19 3.95
C TRP A 88 -1.87 6.24 3.31
N GLY A 89 -2.11 5.08 3.92
CA GLY A 89 -2.98 4.06 3.35
C GLY A 89 -4.48 4.38 3.35
N HIS A 90 -4.95 5.18 4.32
CA HIS A 90 -6.34 5.63 4.39
C HIS A 90 -6.63 6.90 3.60
N GLY A 91 -5.61 7.71 3.31
CA GLY A 91 -5.78 8.99 2.63
C GLY A 91 -6.74 9.92 3.38
N SER A 92 -7.69 10.50 2.65
CA SER A 92 -8.71 11.40 3.19
C SER A 92 -9.87 10.70 3.92
N SER A 93 -9.82 9.38 4.11
CA SER A 93 -10.88 8.62 4.77
C SER A 93 -11.03 9.01 6.26
N GLY A 94 -12.22 9.46 6.65
CA GLY A 94 -12.51 9.88 8.02
C GLY A 94 -12.45 8.77 9.07
N TYR A 95 -12.55 7.49 8.67
CA TYR A 95 -12.54 6.34 9.58
C TYR A 95 -11.14 5.75 9.83
N GLY A 96 -10.10 6.27 9.16
CA GLY A 96 -8.72 5.78 9.28
C GLY A 96 -8.16 5.82 10.71
N PRO A 97 -8.29 6.94 11.46
CA PRO A 97 -7.84 7.04 12.85
C PRO A 97 -8.45 5.97 13.74
N PHE A 98 -9.79 5.86 13.75
CA PHE A 98 -10.52 4.88 14.56
C PHE A 98 -10.11 3.44 14.24
N ARG A 99 -10.01 3.08 12.95
CA ARG A 99 -9.61 1.71 12.55
C ARG A 99 -8.19 1.40 12.95
N THR A 100 -7.28 2.37 12.84
CA THR A 100 -5.88 2.20 13.24
C THR A 100 -5.77 2.01 14.75
N ALA A 101 -6.50 2.82 15.53
CA ALA A 101 -6.57 2.66 16.98
C ALA A 101 -7.09 1.26 17.37
N ARG A 102 -8.19 0.79 16.76
CA ARG A 102 -8.71 -0.58 16.97
C ARG A 102 -7.71 -1.68 16.65
N ILE A 103 -6.91 -1.50 15.60
CA ILE A 103 -5.87 -2.46 15.24
C ILE A 103 -4.81 -2.48 16.33
N LEU A 104 -4.30 -1.31 16.74
CA LEU A 104 -3.21 -1.18 17.71
C LEU A 104 -3.58 -1.60 19.13
N THR A 105 -4.82 -1.35 19.56
CA THR A 105 -5.31 -1.77 20.88
C THR A 105 -5.88 -3.18 20.88
N GLY A 106 -6.26 -3.71 19.71
CA GLY A 106 -7.00 -4.97 19.58
C GLY A 106 -8.44 -4.91 20.09
N ALA A 107 -8.92 -3.73 20.50
CA ALA A 107 -10.25 -3.54 21.08
C ALA A 107 -11.30 -3.19 20.03
N ALA A 108 -12.56 -3.52 20.32
CA ALA A 108 -13.68 -3.09 19.47
C ALA A 108 -13.98 -1.59 19.61
N ASP A 109 -13.78 -1.06 20.83
CA ASP A 109 -13.80 0.35 21.17
C ASP A 109 -12.42 0.72 21.73
N PRO A 110 -11.58 1.45 20.98
CA PRO A 110 -10.18 1.66 21.34
C PRO A 110 -9.97 2.88 22.25
N ALA A 111 -11.00 3.66 22.56
CA ALA A 111 -10.85 4.89 23.32
C ALA A 111 -10.41 4.60 24.76
N GLY A 112 -9.25 5.12 25.18
CA GLY A 112 -8.69 4.89 26.51
C GLY A 112 -8.06 3.51 26.72
N GLU A 113 -8.01 2.68 25.68
CA GLU A 113 -7.41 1.35 25.75
C GLU A 113 -5.90 1.43 25.46
N PRO A 114 -5.05 0.73 26.23
CA PRO A 114 -3.63 0.70 25.98
C PRO A 114 -3.32 -0.03 24.66
N LEU A 115 -2.14 0.23 24.10
CA LEU A 115 -1.63 -0.55 22.98
C LEU A 115 -1.50 -2.02 23.37
N SER A 116 -1.91 -2.91 22.46
CA SER A 116 -1.79 -4.35 22.67
C SER A 116 -0.34 -4.79 22.47
N PRO A 117 0.33 -5.36 23.50
CA PRO A 117 1.70 -5.86 23.34
C PRO A 117 1.82 -6.94 22.27
N ASP A 118 0.80 -7.81 22.13
CA ASP A 118 0.74 -8.84 21.09
C ASP A 118 0.69 -8.24 19.67
N VAL A 119 -0.08 -7.15 19.48
CA VAL A 119 -0.11 -6.46 18.19
C VAL A 119 1.23 -5.82 17.87
N LEU A 120 1.87 -5.17 18.85
CA LEU A 120 3.18 -4.56 18.67
C LEU A 120 4.26 -5.60 18.37
N GLU A 121 4.27 -6.72 19.09
CA GLU A 121 5.17 -7.84 18.83
C GLU A 121 5.00 -8.36 17.40
N LYS A 122 3.76 -8.55 16.94
CA LYS A 122 3.47 -8.99 15.58
C LYS A 122 3.92 -7.97 14.52
N LEU A 123 3.67 -6.69 14.73
CA LEU A 123 4.13 -5.65 13.81
C LEU A 123 5.66 -5.63 13.75
N THR A 124 6.35 -5.59 14.89
CA THR A 124 7.82 -5.62 14.95
C THR A 124 8.38 -6.88 14.30
N ARG A 125 7.82 -8.05 14.61
CA ARG A 125 8.25 -9.31 14.00
C ARG A 125 8.04 -9.34 12.49
N SER A 126 6.98 -8.68 12.00
CA SER A 126 6.77 -8.56 10.54
C SER A 126 7.84 -7.71 9.86
N VAL A 127 8.40 -6.71 10.55
CA VAL A 127 9.54 -5.91 10.07
C VAL A 127 10.74 -6.81 9.85
N ASP A 128 11.13 -7.55 10.90
CA ASP A 128 12.28 -8.47 10.84
C ASP A 128 12.13 -9.48 9.71
N ILE A 129 10.97 -10.12 9.59
CA ILE A 129 10.74 -11.16 8.58
C ILE A 129 10.77 -10.55 7.18
N ALA A 130 10.13 -9.40 6.97
CA ALA A 130 10.06 -8.79 5.65
C ALA A 130 11.44 -8.29 5.18
N GLN A 131 12.22 -7.68 6.08
CA GLN A 131 13.55 -7.16 5.76
C GLN A 131 14.60 -8.25 5.57
N ASN A 132 14.53 -9.35 6.34
CA ASN A 132 15.54 -10.42 6.28
C ASN A 132 15.16 -11.60 5.39
N SER A 133 13.87 -11.85 5.18
CA SER A 133 13.36 -13.01 4.43
C SER A 133 12.46 -12.63 3.25
N GLY A 134 12.33 -11.33 2.96
CA GLY A 134 11.67 -10.78 1.79
C GLY A 134 10.14 -10.66 1.88
N ALA A 135 9.57 -9.99 0.89
CA ALA A 135 8.16 -9.61 0.82
C ALA A 135 7.19 -10.80 0.95
N VAL A 136 7.47 -11.93 0.30
CA VAL A 136 6.61 -13.13 0.33
C VAL A 136 6.55 -13.72 1.74
N SER A 137 7.67 -13.75 2.46
CA SER A 137 7.75 -14.23 3.85
C SER A 137 7.00 -13.29 4.79
N GLY A 138 7.17 -11.97 4.63
CA GLY A 138 6.42 -10.95 5.38
C GLY A 138 4.91 -11.06 5.16
N TYR A 139 4.48 -11.21 3.89
CA TYR A 139 3.09 -11.45 3.53
C TYR A 139 2.54 -12.71 4.19
N ARG A 140 3.28 -13.83 4.08
CA ARG A 140 2.89 -15.10 4.69
C ARG A 140 2.70 -14.95 6.19
N TYR A 141 3.63 -14.28 6.87
CA TYR A 141 3.54 -14.08 8.31
C TYR A 141 2.29 -13.28 8.69
N LEU A 142 2.11 -12.08 8.12
CA LEU A 142 0.96 -11.19 8.44
C LEU A 142 -0.40 -11.79 8.05
N ASN A 143 -0.42 -12.73 7.12
CA ASN A 143 -1.64 -13.44 6.74
C ASN A 143 -1.95 -14.67 7.61
N ASN A 144 -0.97 -15.18 8.36
CA ASN A 144 -1.08 -16.42 9.15
C ASN A 144 -0.67 -16.17 10.61
N ASP A 145 0.53 -16.57 11.01
CA ASP A 145 0.98 -16.55 12.42
C ASP A 145 1.00 -15.14 13.03
N GLY A 146 1.30 -14.13 12.22
CA GLY A 146 1.31 -12.71 12.57
C GLY A 146 0.00 -11.99 12.30
N ARG A 147 -1.11 -12.71 12.12
CA ARG A 147 -2.40 -12.11 11.78
C ARG A 147 -2.88 -11.19 12.91
N ILE A 148 -3.24 -9.96 12.53
CA ILE A 148 -3.81 -8.94 13.41
C ILE A 148 -5.27 -8.69 13.01
N THR A 149 -6.19 -8.72 13.98
CA THR A 149 -7.61 -8.47 13.74
C THR A 149 -7.82 -7.06 13.20
N GLY A 150 -8.64 -6.92 12.16
CA GLY A 150 -8.90 -5.63 11.50
C GLY A 150 -7.86 -5.20 10.47
N LEU A 151 -6.67 -5.81 10.46
CA LEU A 151 -5.61 -5.53 9.50
C LEU A 151 -5.65 -6.53 8.33
N GLY A 152 -6.44 -6.22 7.30
CA GLY A 152 -6.58 -7.06 6.10
C GLY A 152 -5.42 -6.92 5.09
N PRO A 153 -5.34 -7.82 4.08
CA PRO A 153 -4.27 -7.84 3.08
C PRO A 153 -3.94 -6.51 2.43
N ALA A 154 -4.95 -5.76 1.99
CA ALA A 154 -4.74 -4.48 1.33
C ALA A 154 -4.02 -3.43 2.19
N PHE A 155 -4.17 -3.49 3.52
CA PHE A 155 -3.50 -2.57 4.44
C PHE A 155 -2.17 -3.12 4.93
N PHE A 156 -2.07 -4.42 5.23
CA PHE A 156 -0.78 -4.97 5.62
C PHE A 156 0.22 -4.97 4.48
N THR A 157 -0.20 -5.04 3.21
CA THR A 157 0.75 -4.87 2.09
C THR A 157 1.26 -3.44 1.95
N LYS A 158 0.49 -2.43 2.41
CA LYS A 158 0.99 -1.04 2.48
C LYS A 158 2.03 -0.89 3.58
N TRP A 159 1.80 -1.56 4.72
CA TRP A 159 2.80 -1.68 5.77
C TRP A 159 4.07 -2.39 5.27
N LEU A 160 3.94 -3.56 4.65
CA LEU A 160 5.07 -4.31 4.06
C LEU A 160 5.84 -3.49 3.04
N TYR A 161 5.15 -2.73 2.19
CA TYR A 161 5.77 -1.83 1.23
C TYR A 161 6.76 -0.89 1.92
N PHE A 162 6.32 -0.15 2.94
CA PHE A 162 7.20 0.82 3.61
C PHE A 162 8.34 0.15 4.39
N VAL A 163 8.04 -0.95 5.08
CA VAL A 163 9.02 -1.75 5.85
C VAL A 163 10.18 -2.23 4.97
N THR A 164 9.89 -2.61 3.73
CA THR A 164 10.86 -3.14 2.77
C THR A 164 11.46 -2.07 1.86
N ALA A 165 10.78 -0.92 1.73
CA ALA A 165 11.29 0.26 1.01
C ALA A 165 12.50 0.89 1.73
N ARG A 166 12.53 0.86 3.07
CA ARG A 166 13.65 1.35 3.89
C ARG A 166 14.09 2.77 3.50
N GLY A 167 13.13 3.70 3.55
CA GLY A 167 13.34 5.08 3.15
C GLY A 167 13.42 5.33 1.63
N ASN A 168 13.62 4.31 0.81
CA ASN A 168 13.69 4.42 -0.65
C ASN A 168 12.38 3.97 -1.32
N PRO A 169 11.52 4.89 -1.79
CA PRO A 169 10.21 4.56 -2.33
C PRO A 169 10.24 3.77 -3.64
N THR A 170 11.38 3.75 -4.35
CA THR A 170 11.57 2.98 -5.59
C THR A 170 12.58 1.85 -5.40
N SER A 171 12.80 1.41 -4.16
CA SER A 171 13.70 0.30 -3.86
C SER A 171 13.30 -0.95 -4.65
N PRO A 172 14.24 -1.65 -5.33
CA PRO A 172 13.94 -2.92 -5.99
C PRO A 172 13.55 -4.03 -5.00
N HIS A 173 13.80 -3.82 -3.70
CA HIS A 173 13.41 -4.73 -2.62
C HIS A 173 12.10 -4.35 -1.95
N ALA A 174 11.54 -3.17 -2.24
CA ALA A 174 10.24 -2.77 -1.72
C ALA A 174 9.15 -3.73 -2.21
N ALA A 175 8.26 -4.12 -1.30
CA ALA A 175 7.16 -5.02 -1.55
C ALA A 175 6.01 -4.27 -2.25
N PRO A 176 5.65 -4.61 -3.50
CA PRO A 176 4.47 -4.04 -4.14
C PRO A 176 3.20 -4.22 -3.32
N VAL A 177 2.41 -3.15 -3.26
CA VAL A 177 1.09 -3.13 -2.61
C VAL A 177 0.12 -3.98 -3.43
N LEU A 178 -0.64 -4.84 -2.76
CA LEU A 178 -1.72 -5.62 -3.37
C LEU A 178 -3.06 -5.23 -2.73
N ASP A 179 -3.74 -4.26 -3.32
CA ASP A 179 -5.09 -3.88 -2.90
C ASP A 179 -6.18 -4.39 -3.84
N ALA A 180 -7.44 -4.15 -3.47
CA ALA A 180 -8.58 -4.61 -4.25
C ALA A 180 -8.65 -4.00 -5.66
N LEU A 181 -8.12 -2.79 -5.85
CA LEU A 181 -8.11 -2.13 -7.15
C LEU A 181 -7.07 -2.77 -8.07
N VAL A 182 -5.87 -3.07 -7.55
CA VAL A 182 -4.84 -3.80 -8.29
C VAL A 182 -5.29 -5.22 -8.63
N ILE A 183 -5.88 -5.95 -7.68
CA ILE A 183 -6.43 -7.30 -7.93
C ILE A 183 -7.45 -7.26 -9.07
N GLU A 184 -8.33 -6.26 -9.04
CA GLU A 184 -9.36 -6.11 -10.05
C GLU A 184 -8.80 -5.69 -11.41
N TRP A 185 -7.80 -4.80 -11.42
CA TRP A 185 -7.08 -4.43 -12.63
C TRP A 185 -6.38 -5.64 -13.26
N MET A 186 -5.65 -6.43 -12.46
CA MET A 186 -5.00 -7.65 -12.92
C MET A 186 -6.01 -8.64 -13.53
N ARG A 187 -7.18 -8.79 -12.90
CA ARG A 187 -8.25 -9.64 -13.42
C ARG A 187 -8.79 -9.17 -14.77
N ARG A 188 -8.97 -7.86 -14.95
CA ARG A 188 -9.57 -7.29 -16.17
C ARG A 188 -8.59 -7.17 -17.34
N HIS A 189 -7.35 -6.76 -17.06
CA HIS A 189 -6.39 -6.36 -18.10
C HIS A 189 -5.43 -7.50 -18.48
N VAL A 190 -5.14 -8.44 -17.56
CA VAL A 190 -4.23 -9.57 -17.83
C VAL A 190 -4.83 -10.94 -17.57
N ASN A 191 -6.12 -11.01 -17.22
CA ASN A 191 -6.86 -12.26 -16.93
C ASN A 191 -6.20 -13.11 -15.81
N VAL A 192 -5.43 -12.48 -14.91
CA VAL A 192 -4.82 -13.14 -13.75
C VAL A 192 -5.76 -13.01 -12.55
N ARG A 193 -6.11 -14.14 -11.93
CA ARG A 193 -6.96 -14.17 -10.74
C ARG A 193 -6.10 -14.26 -9.49
N ILE A 194 -6.03 -13.16 -8.75
CA ILE A 194 -5.33 -13.08 -7.46
C ILE A 194 -6.35 -13.15 -6.34
N ARG A 195 -6.17 -14.09 -5.40
CA ARG A 195 -6.95 -14.14 -4.16
C ARG A 195 -6.20 -13.45 -3.04
N ALA A 196 -6.79 -12.39 -2.51
CA ALA A 196 -6.29 -11.76 -1.29
C ALA A 196 -6.22 -12.81 -0.16
N GLY A 197 -5.11 -12.81 0.57
CA GLY A 197 -4.84 -13.75 1.65
C GLY A 197 -4.36 -15.14 1.21
N ARG A 198 -3.94 -15.31 -0.05
CA ARG A 198 -3.17 -16.47 -0.52
C ARG A 198 -1.73 -16.05 -0.79
N THR A 199 -0.78 -16.57 -0.01
CA THR A 199 0.66 -16.28 -0.19
C THR A 199 1.15 -16.66 -1.60
N ALA A 200 0.67 -17.78 -2.16
CA ALA A 200 1.06 -18.20 -3.50
C ALA A 200 0.60 -17.20 -4.58
N ASP A 201 -0.63 -16.68 -4.47
CA ASP A 201 -1.15 -15.68 -5.40
C ASP A 201 -0.41 -14.33 -5.25
N TYR A 202 0.03 -13.97 -4.03
CA TYR A 202 0.90 -12.80 -3.83
C TYR A 202 2.28 -13.01 -4.46
N ALA A 203 2.88 -14.19 -4.31
CA ALA A 203 4.16 -14.50 -4.95
C ALA A 203 4.06 -14.42 -6.49
N ALA A 204 3.02 -15.01 -7.08
CA ALA A 204 2.77 -14.91 -8.52
C ALA A 204 2.56 -13.46 -8.99
N TYR A 205 1.88 -12.64 -8.19
CA TYR A 205 1.77 -11.20 -8.45
C TYR A 205 3.15 -10.52 -8.49
N LEU A 206 4.05 -10.81 -7.54
CA LEU A 206 5.41 -10.28 -7.55
C LEU A 206 6.21 -10.76 -8.77
N ASP A 207 6.07 -12.04 -9.15
CA ASP A 207 6.74 -12.59 -10.33
C ASP A 207 6.30 -11.86 -11.61
N HIS A 208 5.01 -11.56 -11.75
CA HIS A 208 4.49 -10.78 -12.88
C HIS A 208 5.08 -9.36 -12.92
N LEU A 209 5.02 -8.63 -11.81
CA LEU A 209 5.57 -7.26 -11.75
C LEU A 209 7.09 -7.24 -11.97
N THR A 210 7.81 -8.22 -11.44
CA THR A 210 9.26 -8.34 -11.61
C THR A 210 9.63 -8.62 -13.06
N ALA A 211 8.91 -9.51 -13.74
CA ALA A 211 9.15 -9.81 -15.13
C ALA A 211 8.87 -8.59 -16.04
N TRP A 212 7.75 -7.88 -15.81
CA TRP A 212 7.43 -6.65 -16.54
C TRP A 212 8.42 -5.52 -16.25
N GLY A 213 8.82 -5.37 -15.00
CA GLY A 213 9.82 -4.39 -14.58
C GLY A 213 11.17 -4.67 -15.26
N THR A 214 11.64 -5.92 -15.21
CA THR A 214 12.90 -6.33 -15.88
C THR A 214 12.87 -6.05 -17.38
N ALA A 215 11.75 -6.34 -18.05
CA ALA A 215 11.60 -6.11 -19.49
C ALA A 215 11.61 -4.62 -19.88
N THR A 216 11.35 -3.72 -18.93
CA THR A 216 11.20 -2.27 -19.18
C THR A 216 12.20 -1.41 -18.40
N GLY A 217 13.11 -2.00 -17.62
CA GLY A 217 14.08 -1.28 -16.80
C GLY A 217 13.50 -0.64 -15.53
N HIS A 218 12.40 -1.18 -15.00
CA HIS A 218 11.68 -0.68 -13.84
C HIS A 218 11.71 -1.65 -12.66
N THR A 219 11.53 -1.15 -11.44
CA THR A 219 11.31 -2.01 -10.27
C THR A 219 9.87 -2.53 -10.21
N PRO A 220 9.59 -3.62 -9.45
CA PRO A 220 8.21 -4.08 -9.27
C PRO A 220 7.27 -3.01 -8.72
N VAL A 221 7.77 -2.13 -7.84
CA VAL A 221 6.99 -1.02 -7.27
C VAL A 221 6.68 0.06 -8.30
N ASP A 222 7.61 0.37 -9.20
CA ASP A 222 7.34 1.31 -10.30
C ASP A 222 6.19 0.80 -11.16
N VAL A 223 6.18 -0.50 -11.49
CA VAL A 223 5.11 -1.13 -12.27
C VAL A 223 3.78 -1.09 -11.51
N GLU A 224 3.75 -1.40 -10.22
CA GLU A 224 2.58 -1.24 -9.35
C GLU A 224 2.07 0.21 -9.34
N GLU A 225 2.97 1.18 -9.24
CA GLU A 225 2.59 2.60 -9.25
C GLU A 225 1.96 3.00 -10.59
N ARG A 226 2.47 2.49 -11.71
CA ARG A 226 1.85 2.70 -13.03
C ARG A 226 0.45 2.11 -13.12
N ILE A 227 0.24 0.92 -12.56
CA ILE A 227 -1.10 0.32 -12.48
C ILE A 227 -2.02 1.22 -11.66
N PHE A 228 -1.58 1.75 -10.52
CA PHE A 228 -2.37 2.70 -9.73
C PHE A 228 -2.69 3.99 -10.49
N ARG A 229 -1.79 4.49 -11.33
CA ARG A 229 -2.05 5.67 -12.17
C ARG A 229 -3.14 5.40 -13.21
N LEU A 230 -3.08 4.25 -13.88
CA LEU A 230 -4.14 3.82 -14.80
C LEU A 230 -5.50 3.74 -14.08
N ILE A 231 -5.51 3.21 -12.85
CA ILE A 231 -6.73 3.09 -12.04
C ILE A 231 -7.29 4.46 -11.63
N ARG A 232 -6.42 5.38 -11.19
CA ARG A 232 -6.82 6.72 -10.69
C ARG A 232 -7.10 7.71 -11.81
N ASN A 233 -6.64 7.42 -13.03
CA ASN A 233 -6.69 8.31 -14.18
C ASN A 233 -6.01 9.67 -13.92
N ASP A 234 -4.96 9.70 -13.08
CA ASP A 234 -4.25 10.91 -12.66
C ASP A 234 -3.01 11.25 -13.52
N GLY A 235 -3.03 10.80 -14.78
CA GLY A 235 -1.95 10.96 -15.76
C GLY A 235 -2.39 11.03 -17.23
N THR A 236 -3.69 11.05 -17.53
CA THR A 236 -4.17 11.49 -18.84
C THR A 236 -4.06 13.02 -18.92
N PRO A 237 -3.48 13.60 -19.98
CA PRO A 237 -3.79 14.98 -20.32
C PRO A 237 -5.30 15.05 -20.48
N HIS A 238 -5.96 15.90 -19.69
CA HIS A 238 -7.36 16.20 -19.88
C HIS A 238 -7.47 16.90 -21.23
N ASP A 239 -7.80 16.17 -22.30
CA ASP A 239 -8.14 16.81 -23.57
C ASP A 239 -9.43 17.58 -23.33
N SER A 240 -9.30 18.90 -23.22
CA SER A 240 -10.35 19.84 -22.83
C SER A 240 -11.23 20.17 -24.03
N THR A 241 -11.51 19.19 -24.90
CA THR A 241 -12.05 19.44 -26.24
C THR A 241 -13.26 18.57 -26.60
N THR A 242 -14.03 18.10 -25.61
CA THR A 242 -15.30 17.39 -25.94
C THR A 242 -16.50 17.67 -25.02
N GLU A 243 -16.54 18.81 -24.33
CA GLU A 243 -17.74 19.20 -23.54
C GLU A 243 -18.30 20.58 -23.90
N ASN A 244 -18.20 20.96 -25.18
CA ASN A 244 -18.81 22.20 -25.68
C ASN A 244 -19.54 21.99 -27.00
N ASN A 245 -20.42 21.00 -27.08
CA ASN A 245 -21.47 21.02 -28.10
C ASN A 245 -22.63 20.09 -27.71
N GLU A 246 -23.56 20.59 -26.88
CA GLU A 246 -25.00 20.31 -26.97
C GLU A 246 -25.74 20.98 -25.80
N ARG A 247 -25.89 22.31 -25.87
CA ARG A 247 -27.05 22.98 -25.29
C ARG A 247 -27.78 23.71 -26.41
N LYS A 248 -28.76 23.04 -27.02
CA LYS A 248 -29.78 23.72 -27.83
C LYS A 248 -30.73 24.49 -26.90
N PRO A 249 -31.03 25.77 -27.19
CA PRO A 249 -32.04 26.51 -26.44
C PRO A 249 -33.45 26.03 -26.82
N ARG A 250 -34.31 25.94 -25.82
CA ARG A 250 -35.78 26.03 -25.99
C ARG A 250 -36.20 27.47 -25.74
#